data_AF-A0A318B5C2-F1
#
_entry.id   AF-A0A318B5C2-F1
#
_cell.length_a   1.000
_cell.length_b   1.000
_cell.length_c   1.000
_cell.angle_alpha   90.00
_cell.angle_beta   90.00
_cell.angle_gamma   90.00
#
_symmetry.space_group_name_H-M   'P 1'
#
loop_
_entity.id
_entity.type
_entity.pdbx_description
1 polymer ?
#
loop_
_entity_poly.entity_id
_entity_poly.type
_entity_poly.pdbx_seq_one_letter_code
_entity_poly.pdbx_strand_id
1 'polypeptide(L)'
;RARARGGRGPATLARRLQGLPAPGTHTLAVSITPEAGAEIWSRRFGARTFRSRIAAAADDPFAFEETVGPLTFRFHAAARGGGFSWIFESWRLGPLPLPAAWGPRVRAYTFARDGTYRFRVLVAHPWLGVVFGYAGRLGGEH
;
A
#
# COMPACT_ATOMS: atom_id res chain seq x y z
N ARG A 1 -14.02 2.57 2.86
CA ARG A 1 -13.79 4.03 3.04
C ARG A 1 -12.32 4.25 3.33
N ALA A 2 -11.69 5.25 2.74
CA ALA A 2 -10.28 5.55 3.03
C ALA A 2 -10.14 6.92 3.68
N ARG A 3 -9.20 7.04 4.64
CA ARG A 3 -9.00 8.27 5.39
C ARG A 3 -7.58 8.75 5.21
N ALA A 4 -7.40 9.68 4.27
CA ALA A 4 -6.15 10.40 4.15
C ALA A 4 -5.95 11.24 5.42
N ARG A 5 -4.97 10.90 6.25
CA ARG A 5 -4.44 11.84 7.25
C ARG A 5 -3.24 12.52 6.62
N GLY A 6 -3.13 13.83 6.78
CA GLY A 6 -2.03 14.58 6.19
C GLY A 6 -1.40 15.55 7.16
N GLY A 7 -0.07 15.48 7.30
CA GLY A 7 0.74 16.54 7.89
C GLY A 7 0.82 17.77 6.97
N ARG A 8 1.16 18.92 7.58
CA ARG A 8 1.48 20.19 6.89
C ARG A 8 2.86 20.12 6.22
N GLY A 9 3.13 20.96 5.23
CA GLY A 9 4.47 21.07 4.60
C GLY A 9 4.77 20.03 3.50
N PRO A 10 6.01 19.47 3.42
CA PRO A 10 6.50 18.64 2.30
C PRO A 10 5.67 17.37 2.05
N ALA A 11 4.92 16.91 3.06
CA ALA A 11 3.93 15.84 2.93
C ALA A 11 2.85 16.15 1.87
N THR A 12 2.54 17.42 1.63
CA THR A 12 1.60 17.84 0.59
C THR A 12 2.17 17.71 -0.81
N LEU A 13 3.47 17.98 -0.98
CA LEU A 13 4.15 17.89 -2.26
C LEU A 13 4.36 16.42 -2.68
N ALA A 14 4.81 15.58 -1.75
CA ALA A 14 4.92 14.14 -1.98
C ALA A 14 3.56 13.50 -2.32
N ARG A 15 2.48 13.93 -1.65
CA ARG A 15 1.11 13.52 -2.01
C ARG A 15 0.73 13.95 -3.43
N ARG A 16 1.08 15.17 -3.84
CA ARG A 16 0.82 15.65 -5.21
C ARG A 16 1.60 14.84 -6.24
N LEU A 17 2.89 14.61 -6.00
CA LEU A 17 3.78 13.84 -6.89
C LEU A 17 3.35 12.38 -7.03
N GLN A 18 2.90 11.75 -5.94
CA GLN A 18 2.44 10.36 -5.94
C GLN A 18 0.95 10.20 -6.30
N GLY A 19 0.26 11.27 -6.70
CA GLY A 19 -1.17 11.19 -7.04
C GLY A 19 -2.11 10.87 -5.87
N LEU A 20 -1.64 11.03 -4.63
CA LEU A 20 -2.44 10.77 -3.44
C LEU A 20 -3.48 11.88 -3.20
N PRO A 21 -4.66 11.56 -2.65
CA PRO A 21 -5.72 12.53 -2.40
C PRO A 21 -5.37 13.48 -1.23
N ALA A 22 -6.06 14.62 -1.19
CA ALA A 22 -5.96 15.57 -0.09
C ALA A 22 -6.35 14.93 1.26
N PRO A 23 -5.85 15.43 2.41
CA PRO A 23 -6.32 14.98 3.73
C PRO A 23 -7.86 15.08 3.82
N GLY A 24 -8.52 13.99 4.22
CA GLY A 24 -9.97 13.86 4.17
C GLY A 24 -10.47 12.42 4.07
N THR A 25 -11.78 12.23 4.18
CA THR A 25 -12.43 10.96 3.88
C THR A 25 -12.73 10.90 2.40
N HIS A 26 -12.19 9.92 1.70
CA HIS A 26 -12.41 9.76 0.27
C HIS A 26 -13.07 8.42 -0.02
N THR A 27 -13.92 8.42 -1.04
CA THR A 27 -14.37 7.18 -1.68
C THR A 27 -13.14 6.53 -2.31
N LEU A 28 -12.76 5.37 -1.76
CA LEU A 28 -11.71 4.53 -2.28
C LEU A 28 -12.38 3.37 -3.00
N ALA A 29 -12.15 3.27 -4.30
CA ALA A 29 -12.39 2.06 -5.06
C ALA A 29 -11.05 1.36 -5.26
N VAL A 30 -10.96 0.09 -4.89
CA VAL A 30 -9.80 -0.76 -5.15
C VAL A 30 -10.26 -1.81 -6.15
N SER A 31 -9.57 -1.88 -7.28
CA SER A 31 -9.74 -2.95 -8.26
C SER A 31 -8.42 -3.71 -8.34
N ILE A 32 -8.51 -5.02 -8.21
CA ILE A 32 -7.37 -5.93 -8.34
C ILE A 32 -7.59 -6.70 -9.61
N THR A 33 -6.66 -6.59 -10.56
CA THR A 33 -6.71 -7.32 -11.82
C THR A 33 -5.55 -8.30 -11.83
N PRO A 34 -5.80 -9.62 -11.89
CA PRO A 34 -4.74 -10.60 -12.02
C PRO A 34 -4.02 -10.40 -13.36
N GLU A 35 -2.70 -10.48 -13.34
CA GLU A 35 -1.80 -10.43 -14.50
C GLU A 35 -0.85 -11.63 -14.39
N ALA A 36 -0.29 -12.15 -15.49
CA ALA A 36 0.52 -13.38 -15.43
C ALA A 36 1.69 -13.25 -14.42
N GLY A 37 1.58 -13.94 -13.28
CA GLY A 37 2.55 -13.90 -12.18
C GLY A 37 2.53 -12.62 -11.33
N ALA A 38 1.53 -11.75 -11.49
CA ALA A 38 1.41 -10.49 -10.77
C ALA A 38 -0.06 -10.07 -10.56
N GLU A 39 -0.28 -9.03 -9.77
CA GLU A 39 -1.56 -8.41 -9.55
C GLU A 39 -1.43 -6.91 -9.83
N ILE A 40 -2.31 -6.40 -10.67
CA ILE A 40 -2.43 -4.98 -10.91
C ILE A 40 -3.45 -4.42 -9.93
N TRP A 41 -2.95 -3.63 -8.98
CA TRP A 41 -3.76 -2.95 -7.98
C TRP A 41 -4.04 -1.53 -8.44
N SER A 42 -5.29 -1.26 -8.78
CA SER A 42 -5.77 0.08 -9.16
C SER A 42 -6.59 0.66 -8.01
N ARG A 43 -6.06 1.69 -7.35
CA ARG A 43 -6.67 2.39 -6.22
C ARG A 43 -7.14 3.76 -6.69
N ARG A 44 -8.44 3.94 -6.85
CA ARG A 44 -9.03 5.22 -7.24
C ARG A 44 -9.46 6.00 -6.00
N PHE A 45 -8.89 7.19 -5.84
CA PHE A 45 -9.20 8.16 -4.80
C PHE A 45 -9.89 9.38 -5.44
N GLY A 46 -11.22 9.38 -5.46
CA GLY A 46 -11.99 10.43 -6.13
C GLY A 46 -11.65 10.52 -7.64
N ALA A 47 -11.00 11.61 -8.04
CA ALA A 47 -10.58 11.85 -9.43
C ALA A 47 -9.16 11.32 -9.77
N ARG A 48 -8.39 10.85 -8.78
CA ARG A 48 -7.03 10.34 -9.00
C ARG A 48 -7.00 8.81 -8.95
N THR A 49 -6.21 8.21 -9.83
CA THR A 49 -5.99 6.77 -9.87
C THR A 49 -4.53 6.47 -9.58
N PHE A 50 -4.29 5.63 -8.60
CA PHE A 50 -2.97 5.11 -8.27
C PHE A 50 -2.91 3.64 -8.69
N ARG A 51 -1.99 3.29 -9.58
CA ARG A 51 -1.81 1.91 -10.06
C ARG A 51 -0.47 1.38 -9.56
N SER A 52 -0.48 0.19 -8.97
CA SER A 52 0.71 -0.55 -8.61
C SER A 52 0.65 -1.97 -9.17
N ARG A 53 1.81 -2.57 -9.41
CA ARG A 53 1.95 -3.97 -9.79
C ARG A 53 2.58 -4.73 -8.63
N ILE A 54 1.89 -5.73 -8.11
CA ILE A 54 2.38 -6.59 -7.04
C ILE A 54 2.76 -7.94 -7.64
N ALA A 55 3.97 -8.42 -7.42
CA ALA A 55 4.40 -9.75 -7.87
C ALA A 55 5.06 -10.50 -6.72
N ALA A 56 4.90 -11.82 -6.67
CA ALA A 56 5.66 -12.63 -5.72
C ALA A 56 7.16 -12.48 -5.98
N ALA A 57 7.96 -12.43 -4.93
CA ALA A 57 9.40 -12.45 -5.07
C ALA A 57 9.83 -13.84 -5.54
N ALA A 58 10.77 -13.90 -6.50
CA ALA A 58 11.24 -15.18 -7.03
C ALA A 58 12.07 -15.98 -6.00
N ASP A 59 12.68 -15.29 -5.04
CA ASP A 59 13.61 -15.87 -4.06
C ASP A 59 12.93 -16.30 -2.74
N ASP A 60 11.76 -15.75 -2.41
CA ASP A 60 11.07 -16.02 -1.15
C ASP A 60 9.54 -16.08 -1.38
N PRO A 61 8.88 -17.22 -1.10
CA PRO A 61 7.45 -17.41 -1.32
C PRO A 61 6.56 -16.55 -0.40
N PHE A 62 7.10 -16.01 0.69
CA PHE A 62 6.42 -15.10 1.60
C PHE A 62 6.77 -13.63 1.31
N ALA A 63 7.71 -13.36 0.41
CA ALA A 63 8.03 -12.01 -0.02
C ALA A 63 7.36 -11.66 -1.35
N PHE A 64 7.09 -10.37 -1.54
CA PHE A 64 6.51 -9.84 -2.76
C PHE A 64 6.98 -8.41 -2.99
N GLU A 65 6.96 -8.00 -4.24
CA GLU A 65 7.41 -6.69 -4.70
C GLU A 65 6.25 -5.89 -5.27
N GLU A 66 6.02 -4.70 -4.73
CA GLU A 66 5.06 -3.72 -5.26
C GLU A 66 5.83 -2.66 -6.08
N THR A 67 5.60 -2.63 -7.39
CA THR A 67 6.16 -1.63 -8.31
C THR A 67 5.15 -0.53 -8.62
N VAL A 68 5.58 0.73 -8.47
CA VAL A 68 4.82 1.96 -8.71
C VAL A 68 5.69 2.89 -9.55
N GLY A 69 5.45 2.92 -10.86
CA GLY A 69 6.33 3.65 -11.78
C GLY A 69 7.76 3.11 -11.67
N PRO A 70 8.78 3.96 -11.44
CA PRO A 70 10.16 3.52 -11.31
C PRO A 70 10.52 2.99 -9.91
N LEU A 71 9.61 3.08 -8.94
CA LEU A 71 9.87 2.65 -7.57
C LEU A 71 9.38 1.21 -7.38
N THR A 72 10.23 0.35 -6.82
CA THR A 72 9.83 -1.00 -6.38
C THR A 72 10.05 -1.13 -4.89
N PHE A 73 9.02 -1.58 -4.18
CA PHE A 73 9.03 -1.80 -2.74
C PHE A 73 8.93 -3.30 -2.46
N ARG A 74 9.82 -3.84 -1.64
CA ARG A 74 9.78 -5.24 -1.23
C ARG A 74 9.16 -5.36 0.15
N PHE A 75 8.27 -6.34 0.28
CA PHE A 75 7.56 -6.64 1.50
C PHE A 75 7.61 -8.14 1.80
N HIS A 76 7.56 -8.47 3.09
CA HIS A 76 7.40 -9.82 3.58
C HIS A 76 6.02 -9.99 4.25
N ALA A 77 5.30 -11.04 3.90
CA ALA A 77 4.02 -11.41 4.48
C ALA A 77 4.24 -12.30 5.71
N ALA A 78 4.00 -11.75 6.90
CA ALA A 78 4.08 -12.50 8.15
C ALA A 78 2.69 -12.83 8.68
N ALA A 79 2.42 -14.10 9.01
CA ALA A 79 1.18 -14.50 9.66
C ALA A 79 1.05 -13.81 11.04
N ARG A 80 -0.12 -13.25 11.33
CA ARG A 80 -0.40 -12.57 12.61
C ARG A 80 -1.85 -12.74 13.03
N GLY A 81 -2.08 -13.54 14.09
CA GLY A 81 -3.34 -13.61 14.82
C GLY A 81 -4.59 -13.80 13.96
N GLY A 82 -4.62 -14.86 13.14
CA GLY A 82 -5.77 -15.15 12.25
C GLY A 82 -5.79 -14.32 10.95
N GLY A 83 -4.62 -13.83 10.53
CA GLY A 83 -4.45 -13.00 9.35
C GLY A 83 -2.99 -12.90 8.94
N PHE A 84 -2.65 -11.90 8.13
CA PHE A 84 -1.27 -11.62 7.72
C PHE A 84 -0.97 -10.13 7.75
N SER A 85 0.28 -9.80 8.02
CA SER A 85 0.83 -8.45 8.01
C SER A 85 1.87 -8.30 6.92
N TRP A 86 1.87 -7.17 6.23
CA TRP A 86 2.94 -6.81 5.30
C TRP A 86 3.99 -6.00 6.04
N ILE A 87 5.21 -6.50 6.03
CA ILE A 87 6.37 -5.91 6.66
C ILE A 87 7.25 -5.35 5.55
N PHE A 88 7.49 -4.04 5.56
CA PHE A 88 8.41 -3.39 4.63
C PHE A 88 9.85 -3.86 4.88
N GLU A 89 10.52 -4.33 3.83
CA GLU A 89 11.92 -4.77 3.89
C GLU A 89 12.86 -3.75 3.25
N SER A 90 12.60 -3.40 1.99
CA SER A 90 13.49 -2.55 1.21
C SER A 90 12.77 -1.90 0.04
N TRP A 91 13.45 -0.98 -0.64
CA TRP A 91 12.93 -0.31 -1.83
C TRP A 91 14.06 0.10 -2.77
N ARG A 92 13.74 0.22 -4.04
CA ARG A 92 14.67 0.59 -5.11
C ARG A 92 14.01 1.54 -6.10
N LEU A 93 14.85 2.34 -6.77
CA LEU A 93 14.48 3.16 -7.91
C LEU A 93 15.12 2.54 -9.16
N GLY A 94 14.33 1.85 -9.97
CA GLY A 94 14.82 1.01 -11.06
C GLY A 94 15.79 -0.05 -10.51
N PRO A 95 17.04 -0.12 -10.99
CA PRO A 95 18.04 -1.05 -10.48
C PRO A 95 18.73 -0.59 -9.18
N LEU A 96 18.52 0.67 -8.75
CA LEU A 96 19.27 1.27 -7.64
C LEU A 96 18.58 1.01 -6.29
N PRO A 97 19.14 0.18 -5.38
CA PRO A 97 18.61 0.02 -4.03
C PRO A 97 18.75 1.33 -3.25
N LEU A 98 17.69 1.74 -2.57
CA LEU A 98 17.66 2.97 -1.78
C LEU A 98 17.73 2.67 -0.27
N PRO A 99 18.30 3.58 0.54
CA PRO A 99 18.37 3.41 1.98
C PRO A 99 16.96 3.25 2.58
N ALA A 100 16.75 2.21 3.40
CA ALA A 100 15.46 1.97 4.06
C ALA A 100 14.98 3.17 4.91
N ALA A 101 15.92 3.98 5.42
CA ALA A 101 15.62 5.21 6.15
C ALA A 101 14.86 6.28 5.33
N TRP A 102 14.94 6.21 4.01
CA TRP A 102 14.26 7.11 3.08
C TRP A 102 12.95 6.50 2.53
N GLY A 103 12.67 5.23 2.86
CA GLY A 103 11.49 4.53 2.40
C GLY A 103 10.25 4.86 3.24
N PRO A 104 9.04 4.71 2.67
CA PRO A 104 7.81 4.76 3.44
C PRO A 104 7.72 3.55 4.38
N ARG A 105 7.34 3.81 5.63
CA ARG A 105 6.90 2.79 6.58
C ARG A 105 5.48 2.36 6.25
N VAL A 106 5.34 1.24 5.55
CA VAL A 106 4.06 0.60 5.29
C VAL A 106 3.81 -0.48 6.34
N ARG A 107 2.60 -0.48 6.91
CA ARG A 107 2.06 -1.55 7.72
C ARG A 107 0.68 -1.89 7.19
N ALA A 108 0.57 -2.99 6.46
CA ALA A 108 -0.72 -3.59 6.14
C ALA A 108 -1.00 -4.72 7.12
N TYR A 109 -2.24 -4.81 7.58
CA TYR A 109 -2.72 -5.92 8.37
C TYR A 109 -4.09 -6.33 7.88
N THR A 110 -4.18 -7.57 7.41
CA THR A 110 -5.40 -8.19 6.93
C THR A 110 -5.76 -9.32 7.89
N PHE A 111 -6.99 -9.34 8.38
CA PHE A 111 -7.48 -10.35 9.32
C PHE A 111 -8.94 -10.67 9.07
N ALA A 112 -9.31 -11.94 9.24
CA ALA A 112 -10.70 -12.35 9.24
C ALA A 112 -11.27 -12.20 10.65
N ARG A 113 -12.44 -11.57 10.78
CA ARG A 113 -13.16 -11.52 12.07
C ARG A 113 -14.66 -11.51 11.79
N ASP A 114 -15.39 -12.42 12.43
CA ASP A 114 -16.83 -12.63 12.24
C ASP A 114 -17.21 -12.94 10.77
N GLY A 115 -16.46 -13.82 10.09
CA GLY A 115 -16.70 -14.17 8.68
C GLY A 115 -16.47 -13.05 7.67
N THR A 116 -16.03 -11.87 8.12
CA THR A 116 -15.73 -10.73 7.25
C THR A 116 -14.23 -10.47 7.19
N TYR A 117 -13.68 -10.35 5.98
CA TYR A 117 -12.29 -9.95 5.77
C TYR A 117 -12.13 -8.46 6.05
N ARG A 118 -11.27 -8.11 7.00
CA ARG A 118 -10.97 -6.73 7.40
C ARG A 118 -9.51 -6.45 7.09
N PHE A 119 -9.24 -5.30 6.49
CA PHE A 119 -7.87 -4.87 6.21
C PHE A 119 -7.64 -3.47 6.75
N ARG A 120 -6.43 -3.23 7.23
CA ARG A 120 -5.94 -1.94 7.71
C ARG A 120 -4.57 -1.71 7.10
N VAL A 121 -4.46 -0.68 6.29
CA VAL A 121 -3.20 -0.28 5.67
C VAL A 121 -2.85 1.10 6.17
N LEU A 122 -1.65 1.22 6.73
CA LEU A 122 -1.06 2.48 7.13
C LEU A 122 0.23 2.67 6.35
N VAL A 123 0.29 3.74 5.58
CA VAL A 123 1.51 4.19 4.91
C VAL A 123 1.95 5.47 5.61
N ALA A 124 3.12 5.44 6.21
CA ALA A 124 3.79 6.59 6.80
C ALA A 124 5.16 6.76 6.15
N HIS A 125 5.76 7.93 6.30
CA HIS A 125 7.11 8.20 5.84
C HIS A 125 7.87 8.90 6.97
N PRO A 126 9.13 8.52 7.27
CA PRO A 126 9.87 9.05 8.41
C PRO A 126 9.95 10.58 8.42
N TRP A 127 10.09 11.23 7.25
CA TRP A 127 10.12 12.70 7.15
C TRP A 127 8.76 13.37 6.89
N LEU A 128 7.75 12.63 6.40
CA LEU A 128 6.47 13.23 5.97
C LEU A 128 5.31 12.88 6.91
N GLY A 129 5.55 12.06 7.93
CA GLY A 129 4.52 11.55 8.83
C GLY A 129 3.61 10.53 8.13
N VAL A 130 2.38 10.36 8.63
CA VAL A 130 1.39 9.47 7.98
C VAL A 130 1.03 10.04 6.61
N VAL A 131 1.32 9.27 5.57
CA VAL A 131 1.06 9.62 4.17
C VAL A 131 -0.39 9.30 3.83
N PHE A 132 -0.84 8.09 4.17
CA PHE A 132 -2.21 7.65 3.95
C PHE A 132 -2.58 6.45 4.84
N GLY A 133 -3.83 6.37 5.27
CA GLY A 133 -4.34 5.23 6.02
C GLY A 133 -5.72 4.84 5.55
N TYR A 134 -5.96 3.55 5.34
CA TYR A 134 -7.29 3.08 5.02
C TYR A 134 -7.61 1.79 5.74
N ALA A 135 -8.85 1.70 6.18
CA ALA A 135 -9.38 0.51 6.79
C ALA A 135 -10.64 0.15 6.02
N GLY A 136 -10.70 -1.08 5.56
CA GLY A 136 -11.82 -1.60 4.80
C GLY A 136 -12.28 -2.92 5.35
N ARG A 137 -13.49 -3.27 4.94
CA ARG A 137 -13.99 -4.63 4.99
C ARG A 137 -14.17 -5.05 3.55
N LEU A 138 -13.62 -6.18 3.15
CA LEU A 138 -14.05 -6.87 1.94
C LEU A 138 -15.41 -7.46 2.30
N GLY A 139 -16.48 -6.77 1.88
CA GLY A 139 -17.77 -7.42 1.78
C GLY A 139 -17.66 -8.36 0.60
N GLY A 140 -17.89 -9.66 0.80
CA GLY A 140 -18.22 -10.52 -0.32
C GLY A 140 -19.45 -9.90 -0.97
N GLU A 141 -19.31 -9.43 -2.20
CA GLU A 141 -20.47 -9.20 -3.03
C GLU A 141 -21.08 -10.59 -3.24
N HIS A 142 -22.27 -10.77 -2.67
CA HIS A 142 -23.13 -11.92 -2.92
C HIS A 142 -23.87 -11.65 -4.23
#